data_AF-A0A938MZV6-F1
#
_entry.id   AF-A0A938MZV6-F1
#
_cell.length_a   1.000
_cell.length_b   1.000
_cell.length_c   1.000
_cell.angle_alpha   90.00
_cell.angle_beta   90.00
_cell.angle_gamma   90.00
#
_symmetry.space_group_name_H-M   'P 1'
#
loop_
_entity.id
_entity.type
_entity.pdbx_description
1 polymer ?
#
loop_
_entity_poly.entity_id
_entity_poly.type
_entity_poly.pdbx_seq_one_letter_code
_entity_poly.pdbx_strand_id
1 'polypeptide(L)'
;MMSEKSGRACWIGAICSMIGMVGLSTAGQPHASLPAAGGIDGLGANIHFTDPKPGEMEMLAAGGFQWARMDFVWSATERERGRYDFSAYDRLLTALDAREIRALFILDYSNKLYEAERSVATEEGRAAYARWAAAAAARFQGRGILWEIWNEPNIRGFWRPEPNVGHYTAMALAAARAIREVAPDEAIVGP
;
A
#
# COMPACT_ATOMS: atom_id res chain seq x y z
N MET A 1 -58.15 45.93 51.03
CA MET A 1 -58.78 45.22 52.17
C MET A 1 -59.03 43.79 51.72
N MET A 2 -58.42 42.81 52.41
CA MET A 2 -58.62 41.35 52.28
C MET A 2 -58.12 40.74 50.94
N SER A 3 -57.57 39.54 50.86
CA SER A 3 -57.14 38.49 51.80
C SER A 3 -56.45 37.42 50.92
N GLU A 4 -55.45 36.74 51.46
CA GLU A 4 -54.75 35.59 50.87
C GLU A 4 -55.69 34.53 50.26
N LYS A 5 -55.21 33.79 49.25
CA LYS A 5 -55.02 32.34 49.37
C LYS A 5 -54.17 31.74 48.25
N SER A 6 -53.46 30.72 48.68
CA SER A 6 -52.46 29.89 48.02
C SER A 6 -52.96 29.12 46.80
N GLY A 7 -52.05 28.89 45.85
CA GLY A 7 -52.19 27.90 44.78
C GLY A 7 -50.81 27.46 44.31
N ARG A 8 -50.43 26.22 44.65
CA ARG A 8 -49.17 25.58 44.24
C ARG A 8 -49.15 25.40 42.72
N ALA A 9 -48.07 25.81 42.06
CA ALA A 9 -47.78 25.45 40.68
C ALA A 9 -46.51 24.60 40.62
N CYS A 10 -46.67 23.39 40.10
CA CYS A 10 -45.66 22.36 39.93
C CYS A 10 -44.71 22.76 38.79
N TRP A 11 -43.40 22.66 39.02
CA TRP A 11 -42.38 22.85 37.99
C TRP A 11 -42.28 21.59 37.12
N ILE A 12 -42.55 21.71 35.82
CA ILE A 12 -42.10 20.74 34.81
C ILE A 12 -41.09 21.47 33.94
N GLY A 13 -39.80 21.34 34.30
CA GLY A 13 -38.69 21.73 33.44
C GLY A 13 -38.49 20.66 32.38
N ALA A 14 -38.65 21.03 31.11
CA ALA A 14 -38.34 20.18 29.97
C ALA A 14 -36.83 19.94 29.90
N ILE A 15 -36.40 18.69 30.04
CA ILE A 15 -35.03 18.26 29.75
C ILE A 15 -34.92 18.07 28.24
N CYS A 16 -34.23 19.00 27.59
CA CYS A 16 -33.85 18.89 26.19
C CYS A 16 -32.62 17.98 26.11
N SER A 17 -32.81 16.68 25.85
CA SER A 17 -31.70 15.76 25.56
C SER A 17 -31.24 15.96 24.12
N MET A 18 -30.17 16.72 23.91
CA MET A 18 -29.36 16.61 22.70
C MET A 18 -28.63 15.26 22.74
N ILE A 19 -29.14 14.28 22.00
CA ILE A 19 -28.36 13.09 21.66
C ILE A 19 -27.40 13.52 20.56
N GLY A 20 -26.15 13.79 20.94
CA GLY A 20 -25.06 13.93 19.99
C GLY A 20 -24.82 12.58 19.31
N MET A 21 -25.09 12.48 18.01
CA MET A 21 -24.60 11.36 17.21
C MET A 21 -23.08 11.49 17.13
N VAL A 22 -22.38 10.73 17.98
CA VAL A 22 -20.98 10.40 17.72
C VAL A 22 -20.99 9.51 16.48
N GLY A 23 -20.66 10.09 15.32
CA GLY A 23 -20.38 9.31 14.13
C GLY A 23 -19.22 8.38 14.43
N LEU A 24 -19.50 7.09 14.62
CA LEU A 24 -18.44 6.09 14.56
C LEU A 24 -17.86 6.18 13.14
N SER A 25 -16.63 6.68 13.06
CA SER A 25 -15.81 6.46 11.87
C SER A 25 -15.70 4.95 11.70
N THR A 26 -16.41 4.40 10.73
CA THR A 26 -16.22 3.00 10.37
C THR A 26 -14.81 2.94 9.80
N ALA A 27 -13.91 2.23 10.49
CA ALA A 27 -12.69 1.78 9.85
C ALA A 27 -13.12 1.11 8.54
N GLY A 28 -12.60 1.61 7.41
CA GLY A 28 -12.91 1.04 6.11
C GLY A 28 -12.67 -0.46 6.14
N GLN A 29 -13.55 -1.24 5.52
CA GLN A 29 -13.33 -2.68 5.42
C GLN A 29 -11.96 -2.91 4.75
N PRO A 30 -11.12 -3.82 5.28
CA PRO A 30 -9.85 -4.14 4.64
C PRO A 30 -10.08 -4.55 3.19
N HIS A 31 -9.17 -4.13 2.31
CA HIS A 31 -9.28 -4.39 0.88
C HIS A 31 -9.40 -5.90 0.60
N ALA A 32 -10.24 -6.30 -0.35
CA ALA A 32 -10.60 -7.71 -0.59
C ALA A 32 -9.41 -8.62 -0.96
N SER A 33 -8.30 -8.04 -1.43
CA SER A 33 -7.07 -8.78 -1.71
C SER A 33 -6.23 -9.08 -0.46
N LEU A 34 -6.48 -8.42 0.67
CA LEU A 34 -5.80 -8.71 1.92
C LEU A 34 -6.30 -10.05 2.49
N PRO A 35 -5.41 -10.87 3.09
CA PRO A 35 -5.83 -12.04 3.84
C PRO A 35 -6.79 -11.66 4.97
N ALA A 36 -7.73 -12.55 5.29
CA ALA A 36 -8.56 -12.39 6.48
C ALA A 36 -7.67 -12.36 7.74
N ALA A 37 -7.92 -11.41 8.63
CA ALA A 37 -7.14 -11.26 9.86
C ALA A 37 -7.23 -12.53 10.73
N GLY A 38 -6.07 -13.09 11.12
CA GLY A 38 -5.99 -14.20 12.06
C GLY A 38 -5.99 -15.62 11.45
N GLY A 39 -6.01 -15.76 10.13
CA GLY A 39 -5.82 -17.05 9.43
C GLY A 39 -4.36 -17.34 9.08
N ILE A 40 -4.03 -18.63 8.82
CA ILE A 40 -2.74 -19.05 8.23
C ILE A 40 -2.63 -18.58 6.76
N ASP A 41 -3.75 -18.12 6.16
CA ASP A 41 -3.89 -17.53 4.81
C ASP A 41 -3.01 -16.30 4.51
N GLY A 42 -2.22 -15.86 5.48
CA GLY A 42 -1.25 -14.76 5.39
C GLY A 42 0.21 -15.16 5.54
N LEU A 43 0.55 -16.46 5.64
CA LEU A 43 1.96 -16.86 5.77
C LEU A 43 2.71 -16.56 4.46
N GLY A 44 3.74 -15.72 4.57
CA GLY A 44 4.58 -15.32 3.46
C GLY A 44 6.06 -15.47 3.74
N ALA A 45 6.84 -15.55 2.67
CA ALA A 45 8.30 -15.50 2.70
C ALA A 45 8.80 -14.30 1.90
N ASN A 46 9.89 -13.68 2.37
CA ASN A 46 10.66 -12.78 1.51
C ASN A 46 11.56 -13.64 0.60
N ILE A 47 11.57 -13.31 -0.68
CA ILE A 47 12.45 -13.91 -1.68
C ILE A 47 13.35 -12.82 -2.28
N HIS A 48 14.44 -13.22 -2.93
CA HIS A 48 15.37 -12.29 -3.59
C HIS A 48 15.76 -12.76 -5.00
N PHE A 49 14.77 -13.29 -5.74
CA PHE A 49 14.93 -13.75 -7.11
C PHE A 49 13.68 -13.44 -7.94
N THR A 50 13.89 -13.24 -9.24
CA THR A 50 12.82 -13.24 -10.26
C THR A 50 12.83 -14.51 -11.12
N ASP A 51 13.98 -15.19 -11.18
CA ASP A 51 14.17 -16.45 -11.88
C ASP A 51 14.50 -17.54 -10.84
N PRO A 52 13.51 -18.35 -10.41
CA PRO A 52 13.74 -19.39 -9.42
C PRO A 52 14.67 -20.48 -9.94
N LYS A 53 15.56 -20.95 -9.07
CA LYS A 53 16.33 -22.18 -9.30
C LYS A 53 15.43 -23.41 -9.16
N PRO A 54 15.82 -24.55 -9.76
CA PRO A 54 15.08 -25.80 -9.57
C PRO A 54 14.89 -26.12 -8.08
N GLY A 55 13.64 -26.35 -7.67
CA GLY A 55 13.28 -26.70 -6.30
C GLY A 55 12.84 -25.52 -5.42
N GLU A 56 13.21 -24.27 -5.72
CA GLU A 56 12.90 -23.13 -4.85
C GLU A 56 11.38 -22.90 -4.72
N MET A 57 10.66 -23.01 -5.84
CA MET A 57 9.21 -22.81 -5.85
C MET A 57 8.48 -23.99 -5.21
N GLU A 58 8.97 -25.22 -5.40
CA GLU A 58 8.47 -26.41 -4.71
C GLU A 58 8.65 -26.30 -3.19
N MET A 59 9.79 -25.75 -2.73
CA MET A 59 10.04 -25.52 -1.32
C MET A 59 9.08 -24.49 -0.73
N LEU A 60 8.80 -23.39 -1.45
CA LEU A 60 7.81 -22.40 -1.01
C LEU A 60 6.42 -23.04 -0.86
N ALA A 61 5.97 -23.79 -1.88
CA ALA A 61 4.68 -24.46 -1.85
C ALA A 61 4.61 -25.52 -0.74
N ALA A 62 5.63 -26.36 -0.59
CA ALA A 62 5.70 -27.39 0.45
C ALA A 62 5.76 -26.81 1.87
N GLY A 63 6.31 -25.60 2.03
CA GLY A 63 6.30 -24.84 3.28
C GLY A 63 4.93 -24.23 3.63
N GLY A 64 3.95 -24.30 2.73
CA GLY A 64 2.63 -23.71 2.93
C GLY A 64 2.60 -22.19 2.79
N PHE A 65 3.61 -21.58 2.15
CA PHE A 65 3.63 -20.15 1.89
C PHE A 65 2.62 -19.78 0.80
N GLN A 66 1.79 -18.78 1.06
CA GLN A 66 0.80 -18.25 0.12
C GLN A 66 1.17 -16.85 -0.39
N TRP A 67 2.23 -16.26 0.17
CA TRP A 67 2.75 -14.96 -0.25
C TRP A 67 4.26 -15.01 -0.46
N ALA A 68 4.71 -14.35 -1.54
CA ALA A 68 6.11 -14.01 -1.76
C ALA A 68 6.26 -12.48 -1.75
N ARG A 69 7.04 -11.96 -0.79
CA ARG A 69 7.46 -10.54 -0.77
C ARG A 69 8.76 -10.40 -1.55
N MET A 70 8.80 -9.47 -2.50
CA MET A 70 9.94 -9.29 -3.41
C MET A 70 10.13 -7.82 -3.80
N ASP A 71 11.40 -7.38 -3.90
CA ASP A 71 11.76 -6.06 -4.42
C ASP A 71 11.32 -5.92 -5.90
N PHE A 72 10.51 -4.89 -6.19
CA PHE A 72 10.13 -4.49 -7.55
C PHE A 72 10.95 -3.25 -7.94
N VAL A 73 12.14 -3.48 -8.49
CA VAL A 73 13.21 -2.48 -8.56
C VAL A 73 13.05 -1.54 -9.78
N TRP A 74 12.80 -0.27 -9.53
CA TRP A 74 12.59 0.80 -10.51
C TRP A 74 13.76 0.95 -11.46
N SER A 75 14.99 1.02 -10.94
CA SER A 75 16.19 1.14 -11.77
C SER A 75 16.48 -0.09 -12.61
N ALA A 76 15.97 -1.27 -12.23
CA ALA A 76 16.10 -2.49 -13.02
C ALA A 76 15.08 -2.54 -14.17
N THR A 77 13.90 -1.94 -13.97
CA THR A 77 12.76 -2.01 -14.89
C THR A 77 12.60 -0.78 -15.77
N GLU A 78 13.13 0.38 -15.38
CA GLU A 78 13.22 1.59 -16.20
C GLU A 78 14.70 1.94 -16.42
N ARG A 79 15.32 1.34 -17.43
CA ARG A 79 16.73 1.61 -17.79
C ARG A 79 16.88 2.80 -18.74
N GLU A 80 15.79 3.16 -19.42
CA GLU A 80 15.67 4.31 -20.29
C GLU A 80 14.40 5.08 -19.91
N ARG A 81 14.47 6.42 -19.89
CA ARG A 81 13.36 7.27 -19.42
C ARG A 81 12.07 6.98 -20.18
N GLY A 82 11.02 6.63 -19.45
CA GLY A 82 9.69 6.30 -19.97
C GLY A 82 9.57 4.94 -20.65
N ARG A 83 10.61 4.11 -20.63
CA ARG A 83 10.59 2.76 -21.23
C ARG A 83 10.74 1.70 -20.15
N TYR A 84 9.68 0.91 -19.98
CA TYR A 84 9.59 -0.10 -18.95
C TYR A 84 9.79 -1.51 -19.52
N ASP A 85 10.69 -2.27 -18.90
CA ASP A 85 10.83 -3.71 -19.09
C ASP A 85 10.50 -4.42 -17.77
N PHE A 86 9.35 -5.09 -17.75
CA PHE A 86 8.86 -5.84 -16.60
C PHE A 86 8.98 -7.37 -16.78
N SER A 87 9.70 -7.82 -17.81
CA SER A 87 9.76 -9.23 -18.22
C SER A 87 10.26 -10.17 -17.14
N ALA A 88 11.17 -9.73 -16.26
CA ALA A 88 11.63 -10.54 -15.13
C ALA A 88 10.50 -10.80 -14.12
N TYR A 89 9.65 -9.81 -13.87
CA TYR A 89 8.51 -9.94 -12.97
C TYR A 89 7.36 -10.70 -13.61
N ASP A 90 7.18 -10.62 -14.94
CA ASP A 90 6.27 -11.52 -15.65
C ASP A 90 6.63 -12.99 -15.38
N ARG A 91 7.90 -13.35 -15.55
CA ARG A 91 8.38 -14.73 -15.32
C ARG A 91 8.19 -15.17 -13.87
N LEU A 92 8.56 -14.30 -12.91
CA LEU A 92 8.37 -14.59 -11.49
C LEU A 92 6.90 -14.87 -11.17
N LEU A 93 5.99 -13.98 -11.59
CA LEU A 93 4.58 -14.15 -11.30
C LEU A 93 4.02 -15.39 -12.00
N THR A 94 4.45 -15.73 -13.23
CA THR A 94 4.05 -17.01 -13.86
C THR A 94 4.48 -18.22 -13.01
N ALA A 95 5.67 -18.19 -12.41
CA ALA A 95 6.12 -19.27 -11.54
C ALA A 95 5.31 -19.35 -10.23
N LEU A 96 4.97 -18.19 -9.64
CA LEU A 96 4.17 -18.08 -8.42
C LEU A 96 2.72 -18.52 -8.63
N ASP A 97 2.07 -18.06 -9.71
CA ASP A 97 0.69 -18.40 -10.06
C ASP A 97 0.51 -19.92 -10.23
N ALA A 98 1.50 -20.60 -10.82
CA ALA A 98 1.48 -22.05 -10.99
C ALA A 98 1.41 -22.84 -9.67
N ARG A 99 1.58 -22.17 -8.53
CA ARG A 99 1.54 -22.73 -7.17
C ARG A 99 0.58 -21.96 -6.26
N GLU A 100 -0.27 -21.11 -6.82
CA GLU A 100 -1.24 -20.30 -6.08
C GLU A 100 -0.62 -19.40 -5.01
N ILE A 101 0.64 -18.98 -5.22
CA ILE A 101 1.35 -18.05 -4.35
C ILE A 101 1.13 -16.63 -4.89
N ARG A 102 0.66 -15.72 -4.04
CA ARG A 102 0.47 -14.30 -4.40
C ARG A 102 1.72 -13.49 -4.16
N ALA A 103 1.87 -12.39 -4.89
CA ALA A 103 3.00 -11.48 -4.73
C ALA A 103 2.65 -10.27 -3.88
N LEU A 104 3.57 -9.91 -2.99
CA LEU A 104 3.69 -8.56 -2.45
C LEU A 104 4.93 -7.95 -3.10
N PHE A 105 4.73 -6.90 -3.91
CA PHE A 105 5.80 -6.21 -4.59
C PHE A 105 6.09 -4.87 -3.95
N ILE A 106 7.35 -4.69 -3.59
CA ILE A 106 7.85 -3.45 -3.02
C ILE A 106 8.28 -2.54 -4.17
N LEU A 107 7.57 -1.45 -4.38
CA LEU A 107 7.92 -0.44 -5.36
C LEU A 107 9.14 0.34 -4.86
N ASP A 108 10.33 -0.14 -5.16
CA ASP A 108 11.60 0.42 -4.68
C ASP A 108 12.62 0.44 -5.82
N TYR A 109 13.88 0.85 -5.67
CA TYR A 109 14.26 2.06 -4.96
C TYR A 109 14.23 3.24 -5.95
N SER A 110 15.04 4.27 -5.71
CA SER A 110 15.21 5.40 -6.63
C SER A 110 15.80 4.97 -7.99
N ASN A 111 15.64 5.81 -9.00
CA ASN A 111 16.30 5.65 -10.28
C ASN A 111 17.21 6.84 -10.58
N LYS A 112 18.49 6.57 -10.90
CA LYS A 112 19.52 7.58 -11.23
C LYS A 112 19.20 8.39 -12.48
N LEU A 113 18.23 7.93 -13.29
CA LEU A 113 17.69 8.72 -14.38
C LEU A 113 17.06 10.03 -13.87
N TYR A 114 16.50 10.05 -12.66
CA TYR A 114 15.73 11.19 -12.10
C TYR A 114 16.27 11.72 -10.77
N GLU A 115 16.95 10.88 -9.99
CA GLU A 115 17.33 11.21 -8.62
C GLU A 115 18.85 11.06 -8.43
N ALA A 116 19.44 12.01 -7.70
CA ALA A 116 20.88 11.98 -7.40
C ALA A 116 21.21 10.99 -6.28
N GLU A 117 20.27 10.70 -5.39
CA GLU A 117 20.45 9.86 -4.20
C GLU A 117 19.46 8.70 -4.16
N ARG A 118 19.60 7.80 -3.19
CA ARG A 118 18.63 6.73 -2.92
C ARG A 118 17.40 7.26 -2.19
N SER A 119 16.66 8.15 -2.84
CA SER A 119 15.40 8.73 -2.39
C SER A 119 14.64 9.29 -3.58
N VAL A 120 13.37 9.63 -3.39
CA VAL A 120 12.58 10.36 -4.39
C VAL A 120 12.21 11.70 -3.79
N ALA A 121 13.05 12.71 -4.04
CA ALA A 121 12.98 14.02 -3.41
C ALA A 121 12.49 15.11 -4.38
N THR A 122 12.76 14.95 -5.67
CA THR A 122 12.47 15.97 -6.69
C THR A 122 11.04 15.87 -7.18
N GLU A 123 10.51 16.96 -7.74
CA GLU A 123 9.20 16.95 -8.40
C GLU A 123 9.19 16.04 -9.62
N GLU A 124 10.24 16.09 -10.45
CA GLU A 124 10.40 15.24 -11.62
C GLU A 124 10.47 13.76 -11.23
N GLY A 125 11.27 13.42 -10.22
CA GLY A 125 11.41 12.06 -9.73
C GLY A 125 10.11 11.52 -9.14
N ARG A 126 9.35 12.34 -8.38
CA ARG A 126 8.01 11.96 -7.90
C ARG A 126 7.06 11.66 -9.06
N ALA A 127 7.03 12.52 -10.07
CA ALA A 127 6.16 12.33 -11.23
C ALA A 127 6.56 11.08 -12.04
N ALA A 128 7.87 10.81 -12.18
CA ALA A 128 8.38 9.64 -12.86
C ALA A 128 8.10 8.33 -12.09
N TYR A 129 8.35 8.32 -10.78
CA TYR A 129 8.03 7.20 -9.91
C TYR A 129 6.54 6.86 -9.95
N ALA A 130 5.67 7.89 -9.91
CA ALA A 130 4.22 7.68 -10.01
C ALA A 130 3.79 7.07 -11.35
N ARG A 131 4.35 7.53 -12.48
CA ARG A 131 4.08 6.94 -13.81
C ARG A 131 4.56 5.49 -13.90
N TRP A 132 5.75 5.21 -13.37
CA TRP A 132 6.32 3.86 -13.35
C TRP A 132 5.48 2.90 -12.49
N ALA A 133 5.11 3.33 -11.29
CA ALA A 133 4.24 2.57 -10.39
C ALA A 133 2.87 2.28 -11.02
N ALA A 134 2.25 3.28 -11.66
CA ALA A 134 1.00 3.11 -12.40
C ALA A 134 1.16 2.15 -13.59
N ALA A 135 2.26 2.23 -14.34
CA ALA A 135 2.52 1.33 -15.45
C ALA A 135 2.70 -0.13 -14.98
N ALA A 136 3.37 -0.35 -13.83
CA ALA A 136 3.49 -1.67 -13.23
C ALA A 136 2.12 -2.21 -12.80
N ALA A 137 1.35 -1.43 -12.04
CA ALA A 137 0.01 -1.83 -11.59
C ALA A 137 -0.94 -2.10 -12.77
N ALA A 138 -0.95 -1.25 -13.80
CA ALA A 138 -1.77 -1.45 -14.99
C ALA A 138 -1.39 -2.71 -15.78
N ARG A 139 -0.09 -3.04 -15.85
CA ARG A 139 0.38 -4.26 -16.52
C ARG A 139 -0.08 -5.52 -15.80
N PHE A 140 -0.02 -5.51 -14.49
CA PHE A 140 -0.24 -6.71 -13.67
C PHE A 140 -1.60 -6.72 -12.96
N GLN A 141 -2.50 -5.81 -13.35
CA GLN A 141 -3.82 -5.67 -12.74
C GLN A 141 -4.61 -6.98 -12.74
N GLY A 142 -5.39 -7.20 -11.68
CA GLY A 142 -6.26 -8.36 -11.53
C GLY A 142 -5.54 -9.64 -11.11
N ARG A 143 -4.23 -9.59 -10.83
CA ARG A 143 -3.45 -10.73 -10.32
C ARG A 143 -3.43 -10.84 -8.79
N GLY A 144 -4.13 -9.95 -8.10
CA GLY A 144 -4.21 -9.96 -6.63
C GLY A 144 -2.90 -9.61 -5.95
N ILE A 145 -2.09 -8.74 -6.56
CA ILE A 145 -0.82 -8.26 -6.02
C ILE A 145 -1.09 -7.25 -4.89
N LEU A 146 -0.22 -7.24 -3.88
CA LEU A 146 -0.12 -6.14 -2.92
C LEU A 146 1.04 -5.23 -3.32
N TRP A 147 0.76 -3.95 -3.54
CA TRP A 147 1.78 -2.96 -3.90
C TRP A 147 2.24 -2.19 -2.66
N GLU A 148 3.43 -2.53 -2.15
CA GLU A 148 4.06 -1.80 -1.04
C GLU A 148 4.83 -0.61 -1.58
N ILE A 149 4.55 0.59 -1.07
CA ILE A 149 5.23 1.80 -1.51
C ILE A 149 6.51 1.99 -0.69
N TRP A 150 7.65 1.72 -1.32
CA TRP A 150 9.00 1.85 -0.76
C TRP A 150 9.33 0.84 0.35
N ASN A 151 10.62 0.71 0.69
CA ASN A 151 11.10 -0.09 1.82
C ASN A 151 11.79 0.80 2.86
N GLU A 152 11.37 0.72 4.12
CA GLU A 152 12.05 1.32 5.30
C GLU A 152 12.53 2.78 5.11
N PRO A 153 11.64 3.73 4.72
CA PRO A 153 12.04 5.12 4.43
C PRO A 153 12.61 5.86 5.65
N ASN A 154 12.40 5.32 6.85
CA ASN A 154 12.95 5.82 8.12
C ASN A 154 14.42 5.45 8.35
N ILE A 155 15.02 4.60 7.52
CA ILE A 155 16.42 4.16 7.67
C ILE A 155 17.27 4.82 6.58
N ARG A 156 18.38 5.47 6.99
CA ARG A 156 19.30 6.18 6.09
C ARG A 156 19.83 5.32 4.93
N GLY A 157 19.95 4.01 5.12
CA GLY A 157 20.36 3.06 4.07
C GLY A 157 19.38 2.96 2.90
N PHE A 158 18.10 3.22 3.17
CA PHE A 158 16.99 3.12 2.23
C PHE A 158 16.38 4.48 1.88
N TRP A 159 16.79 5.55 2.57
CA TRP A 159 16.46 6.93 2.22
C TRP A 159 17.66 7.86 2.45
N ARG A 160 18.27 8.37 1.38
CA ARG A 160 19.45 9.24 1.43
C ARG A 160 19.17 10.68 0.97
N PRO A 161 19.89 11.69 1.51
CA PRO A 161 21.00 11.59 2.48
C PRO A 161 20.56 11.28 3.92
N GLU A 162 19.30 11.56 4.25
CA GLU A 162 18.66 11.31 5.54
C GLU A 162 17.15 11.10 5.35
N PRO A 163 16.50 10.27 6.19
CA PRO A 163 15.05 10.07 6.17
C PRO A 163 14.27 11.39 6.15
N ASN A 164 13.27 11.49 5.28
CA ASN A 164 12.46 12.69 5.16
C ASN A 164 10.97 12.33 4.98
N VAL A 165 10.17 12.63 6.00
CA VAL A 165 8.73 12.34 6.03
C VAL A 165 7.98 13.08 4.92
N GLY A 166 8.35 14.33 4.63
CA GLY A 166 7.68 15.16 3.62
C GLY A 166 7.88 14.60 2.21
N HIS A 167 9.12 14.23 1.87
CA HIS A 167 9.42 13.64 0.56
C HIS A 167 8.77 12.26 0.39
N TYR A 168 8.87 11.39 1.40
CA TYR A 168 8.22 10.08 1.36
C TYR A 168 6.70 10.21 1.19
N THR A 169 6.05 11.05 1.99
CA THR A 169 4.59 11.24 1.93
C THR A 169 4.16 11.79 0.58
N ALA A 170 4.88 12.79 0.04
CA ALA A 170 4.58 13.35 -1.27
C ALA A 170 4.74 12.33 -2.40
N MET A 171 5.79 11.51 -2.37
CA MET A 171 6.01 10.44 -3.34
C MET A 171 4.92 9.37 -3.22
N ALA A 172 4.64 8.90 -2.00
CA ALA A 172 3.70 7.82 -1.77
C ALA A 172 2.26 8.20 -2.17
N LEU A 173 1.83 9.43 -1.86
CA LEU A 173 0.53 9.93 -2.31
C LEU A 173 0.46 10.05 -3.84
N ALA A 174 1.54 10.49 -4.50
CA ALA A 174 1.57 10.59 -5.96
C ALA A 174 1.45 9.20 -6.61
N ALA A 175 2.23 8.22 -6.13
CA ALA A 175 2.16 6.85 -6.62
C ALA A 175 0.80 6.20 -6.37
N ALA A 176 0.27 6.34 -5.15
CA ALA A 176 -1.03 5.75 -4.80
C ALA A 176 -2.17 6.30 -5.64
N ARG A 177 -2.19 7.62 -5.91
CA ARG A 177 -3.18 8.25 -6.80
C ARG A 177 -3.06 7.72 -8.22
N ALA A 178 -1.84 7.69 -8.77
CA ALA A 178 -1.61 7.22 -10.13
C ALA A 178 -1.98 5.73 -10.32
N ILE A 179 -1.68 4.88 -9.33
CA ILE A 179 -2.12 3.47 -9.33
C ILE A 179 -3.65 3.40 -9.29
N ARG A 180 -4.31 4.13 -8.39
CA ARG A 180 -5.78 4.11 -8.27
C ARG A 180 -6.51 4.59 -9.52
N GLU A 181 -5.92 5.52 -10.27
CA GLU A 181 -6.48 6.00 -11.55
C GLU A 181 -6.53 4.91 -12.63
N VAL A 182 -5.52 4.03 -12.68
CA VAL A 182 -5.41 3.01 -13.74
C VAL A 182 -5.84 1.61 -13.31
N ALA A 183 -5.80 1.34 -12.01
CA ALA A 183 -6.08 0.04 -11.40
C ALA A 183 -6.79 0.26 -10.05
N PRO A 184 -8.06 0.72 -10.06
CA PRO A 184 -8.78 1.15 -8.86
C PRO A 184 -9.02 0.03 -7.84
N ASP A 185 -8.96 -1.23 -8.26
CA ASP A 185 -9.21 -2.42 -7.43
C ASP A 185 -7.92 -3.09 -6.94
N GLU A 186 -6.73 -2.53 -7.19
CA GLU A 186 -5.48 -3.05 -6.65
C GLU A 186 -5.28 -2.64 -5.19
N ALA A 187 -4.61 -3.46 -4.38
CA ALA A 187 -4.28 -3.06 -3.00
C ALA A 187 -2.93 -2.36 -2.93
N ILE A 188 -2.89 -1.31 -2.12
CA ILE A 188 -1.71 -0.48 -1.89
C ILE A 188 -1.47 -0.46 -0.39
N VAL A 189 -0.24 -0.72 0.02
CA VAL A 189 0.20 -0.68 1.42
C VAL A 189 1.42 0.21 1.58
N GLY A 190 1.61 0.73 2.80
CA GLY A 190 2.84 1.43 3.17
C GLY A 190 3.90 0.46 3.68
N PRO A 191 5.14 0.95 3.88
CA PRO A 191 6.23 0.24 4.53
C PRO A 191 6.04 0.13 6.03
#